data_AF-A0A7J5U028-F1
#
_entry.id   AF-A0A7J5U028-F1
#
_cell.length_a   1.000
_cell.length_b   1.000
_cell.length_c   1.000
_cell.angle_alpha   90.00
_cell.angle_beta   90.00
_cell.angle_gamma   90.00
#
_symmetry.space_group_name_H-M   'P 1'
#
loop_
_entity.id
_entity.type
_entity.pdbx_description
1 polymer ?
#
loop_
_entity_poly.entity_id
_entity_poly.type
_entity_poly.pdbx_seq_one_letter_code
_entity_poly.pdbx_strand_id
1 'polypeptide(L)'
;MEGIFDYRPPQPLLRDYVRMLKIVGCSFPASMTSLPVKAYWPRAENCLSFYPKDPERQQFGYTEATVIKPRSIVNGQYSMVTNRHVGRDFMVFQVQFQPGALYRLTGLPSGELTNAFVDAEAVFSSEMNRVDERLSYCRHYTEMITVVEDFLLYLVSRARHPHLHPIDRATRYLLERPGSVSLDWLADQACLSQWQFYRCFVDREGVSPKFYARIARFEQAMKLKNTCPDKDWLSVALELGYHDYQHLVRDFREFTTLTPNAFLLRDGRSPERTFGVAET
;
A
#
# COMPACT_ATOMS: atom_id res chain seq x y z
N MET A 1 11.89 23.30 -6.44
CA MET A 1 11.17 22.03 -6.22
C MET A 1 12.02 21.21 -5.28
N GLU A 2 11.42 20.68 -4.24
CA GLU A 2 12.11 19.83 -3.26
C GLU A 2 11.29 18.55 -3.10
N GLY A 3 11.99 17.41 -3.08
CA GLY A 3 11.38 16.09 -3.01
C GLY A 3 12.03 15.26 -1.91
N ILE A 4 11.20 14.61 -1.10
CA ILE A 4 11.63 13.68 -0.05
C ILE A 4 11.10 12.30 -0.46
N PHE A 5 11.98 11.32 -0.60
CA PHE A 5 11.63 9.94 -0.96
C PHE A 5 12.45 9.01 -0.08
N ASP A 6 11.90 8.68 1.08
CA ASP A 6 12.60 7.94 2.12
C ASP A 6 11.83 6.66 2.49
N TYR A 7 12.50 5.53 2.27
CA TYR A 7 11.94 4.20 2.45
C TYR A 7 12.86 3.44 3.38
N ARG A 8 12.37 3.07 4.56
CA ARG A 8 13.22 2.46 5.59
C ARG A 8 12.51 1.35 6.34
N PRO A 9 13.25 0.33 6.81
CA PRO A 9 12.71 -0.64 7.74
C PRO A 9 12.36 0.05 9.07
N PRO A 10 11.35 -0.46 9.79
CA PRO A 10 11.07 0.03 11.14
C PRO A 10 12.14 -0.46 12.13
N GLN A 11 12.12 0.10 13.34
CA GLN A 11 12.93 -0.40 14.45
C GLN A 11 12.64 -1.89 14.75
N PRO A 12 13.63 -2.64 15.30
CA PRO A 12 13.54 -4.10 15.42
C PRO A 12 12.26 -4.65 16.07
N LEU A 13 11.76 -3.98 17.12
CA LEU A 13 10.56 -4.39 17.85
C LEU A 13 9.26 -4.33 17.03
N LEU A 14 9.26 -3.58 15.93
CA LEU A 14 8.09 -3.39 15.07
C LEU A 14 8.09 -4.27 13.82
N ARG A 15 9.20 -4.99 13.52
CA ARG A 15 9.36 -5.72 12.24
C ARG A 15 8.34 -6.85 12.02
N ASP A 16 7.78 -7.39 13.11
CA ASP A 16 6.72 -8.40 13.05
C ASP A 16 5.35 -7.83 12.63
N TYR A 17 5.17 -6.51 12.74
CA TYR A 17 3.92 -5.81 12.43
C TYR A 17 4.05 -4.86 11.25
N VAL A 18 5.22 -4.26 11.05
CA VAL A 18 5.48 -3.24 10.04
C VAL A 18 6.53 -3.74 9.07
N ARG A 19 6.19 -3.68 7.78
CA ARG A 19 7.08 -4.06 6.68
C ARG A 19 8.02 -2.91 6.32
N MET A 20 7.50 -1.69 6.26
CA MET A 20 8.23 -0.52 5.81
C MET A 20 7.59 0.78 6.32
N LEU A 21 8.42 1.76 6.63
CA LEU A 21 8.01 3.16 6.75
C LEU A 21 8.36 3.86 5.43
N LYS A 22 7.37 4.47 4.79
CA LYS A 22 7.51 5.20 3.52
C LYS A 22 7.14 6.66 3.75
N ILE A 23 8.10 7.55 3.61
CA ILE A 23 7.91 9.00 3.69
C ILE A 23 8.11 9.58 2.28
N VAL A 24 7.06 10.19 1.75
CA VAL A 24 7.10 10.88 0.46
C VAL A 24 6.65 12.32 0.66
N GLY A 25 7.50 13.27 0.28
CA GLY A 25 7.21 14.70 0.31
C GLY A 25 7.50 15.35 -1.03
N CYS A 26 6.67 16.30 -1.44
CA CYS A 26 6.84 17.02 -2.70
C CYS A 26 6.46 18.48 -2.50
N SER A 27 7.34 19.40 -2.92
CA SER A 27 7.07 20.84 -2.96
C SER A 27 7.13 21.36 -4.40
N PHE A 28 6.01 21.93 -4.86
CA PHE A 28 5.82 22.46 -6.21
C PHE A 28 5.80 24.01 -6.21
N PRO A 29 6.43 24.67 -7.19
CA PRO A 29 6.47 26.12 -7.26
C PRO A 29 5.08 26.70 -7.57
N ALA A 30 4.84 27.93 -7.11
CA ALA A 30 3.59 28.65 -7.39
C ALA A 30 3.32 28.84 -8.90
N SER A 31 4.38 28.88 -9.72
CA SER A 31 4.29 28.99 -11.18
C SER A 31 3.68 27.75 -11.86
N MET A 32 3.65 26.59 -11.20
CA MET A 32 3.03 25.39 -11.74
C MET A 32 1.51 25.47 -11.59
N THR A 33 0.80 25.64 -12.69
CA THR A 33 -0.66 25.84 -12.71
C THR A 33 -1.44 24.55 -12.46
N SER A 34 -0.93 23.42 -12.96
CA SER A 34 -1.49 22.07 -12.74
C SER A 34 -0.47 21.16 -12.08
N LEU A 35 -0.84 20.54 -10.96
CA LEU A 35 0.02 19.58 -10.28
C LEU A 35 -0.12 18.18 -10.91
N PRO A 36 0.97 17.39 -10.95
CA PRO A 36 0.92 16.01 -11.42
C PRO A 36 0.00 15.15 -10.55
N VAL A 37 -0.58 14.12 -11.16
CA VAL A 37 -1.51 13.19 -10.51
C VAL A 37 -0.88 11.81 -10.49
N LYS A 38 -0.83 11.17 -9.32
CA LYS A 38 -0.31 9.82 -9.19
C LYS A 38 -1.39 8.82 -9.57
N ALA A 39 -1.19 8.09 -10.66
CA ALA A 39 -1.98 6.90 -10.97
C ALA A 39 -1.47 5.74 -10.09
N TYR A 40 -2.04 5.60 -8.89
CA TYR A 40 -1.63 4.62 -7.91
C TYR A 40 -2.28 3.27 -8.20
N TRP A 41 -1.48 2.30 -8.64
CA TRP A 41 -1.94 0.95 -8.91
C TRP A 41 -2.33 0.19 -7.63
N PRO A 42 -3.21 -0.83 -7.73
CA PRO A 42 -3.46 -1.79 -6.66
C PRO A 42 -2.17 -2.37 -6.06
N ARG A 43 -2.11 -2.43 -4.73
CA ARG A 43 -1.00 -3.03 -3.98
C ARG A 43 -1.52 -3.95 -2.90
N ALA A 44 -0.76 -5.02 -2.69
CA ALA A 44 -1.03 -6.04 -1.70
C ALA A 44 -0.56 -5.56 -0.31
N GLU A 45 -1.24 -4.52 0.20
CA GLU A 45 -0.86 -3.87 1.46
C GLU A 45 -2.05 -3.23 2.19
N ASN A 46 -2.01 -3.35 3.51
CA ASN A 46 -2.82 -2.53 4.41
C ASN A 46 -1.90 -1.45 5.00
N CYS A 47 -2.40 -0.22 5.09
CA CYS A 47 -1.58 0.92 5.48
C CYS A 47 -2.29 1.80 6.49
N LEU A 48 -1.49 2.39 7.39
CA LEU A 48 -1.82 3.60 8.13
C LEU A 48 -1.03 4.74 7.50
N SER A 49 -1.70 5.82 7.10
CA SER A 49 -1.06 6.95 6.43
C SER A 49 -1.40 8.26 7.12
N PHE A 50 -0.40 9.10 7.33
CA PHE A 50 -0.50 10.43 7.90
C PHE A 50 -0.17 11.47 6.83
N TYR A 51 -0.92 12.56 6.81
CA TYR A 51 -0.79 13.68 5.89
C TYR A 51 -0.48 14.95 6.70
N PRO A 52 0.78 15.13 7.18
CA PRO A 52 1.14 16.25 8.05
C PRO A 52 1.15 17.62 7.36
N LYS A 53 0.99 17.67 6.03
CA LYS A 53 0.97 18.89 5.23
C LYS A 53 -0.32 19.00 4.41
N ASP A 54 -0.27 19.49 3.17
CA ASP A 54 -1.46 19.61 2.32
C ASP A 54 -2.18 18.26 2.17
N PRO A 55 -3.52 18.25 2.18
CA PRO A 55 -4.29 17.01 2.10
C PRO A 55 -4.19 16.37 0.71
N GLU A 56 -4.28 15.04 0.68
CA GLU A 56 -4.41 14.27 -0.56
C GLU A 56 -5.89 14.09 -0.92
N ARG A 57 -6.23 14.26 -2.21
CA ARG A 57 -7.55 13.86 -2.73
C ARG A 57 -7.42 12.58 -3.54
N GLN A 58 -8.38 11.68 -3.39
CA GLN A 58 -8.39 10.41 -4.09
C GLN A 58 -9.62 10.31 -5.01
N GLN A 59 -9.36 9.93 -6.26
CA GLN A 59 -10.34 9.56 -7.26
C GLN A 59 -10.25 8.04 -7.48
N PHE A 60 -11.39 7.35 -7.49
CA PHE A 60 -11.44 5.90 -7.66
C PHE A 60 -11.65 5.56 -9.14
N GLY A 61 -10.77 4.75 -9.71
CA GLY A 61 -10.75 4.50 -11.15
C GLY A 61 -10.66 5.82 -11.92
N TYR A 62 -11.59 6.01 -12.86
CA TYR A 62 -11.70 7.23 -13.69
C TYR A 62 -13.07 7.90 -13.54
N THR A 63 -13.68 7.76 -12.35
CA THR A 63 -14.94 8.44 -11.99
C THR A 63 -14.72 9.94 -11.78
N GLU A 64 -15.72 10.80 -11.98
CA GLU A 64 -15.51 12.26 -11.81
C GLU A 64 -15.32 12.69 -10.35
N ALA A 65 -15.78 11.89 -9.38
CA ALA A 65 -15.77 12.25 -7.97
C ALA A 65 -14.37 12.10 -7.33
N THR A 66 -13.97 13.11 -6.57
CA THR A 66 -12.79 13.06 -5.69
C THR A 66 -13.20 13.14 -4.23
N VAL A 67 -12.56 12.37 -3.37
CA VAL A 67 -12.74 12.42 -1.91
C VAL A 67 -11.47 12.98 -1.27
N ILE A 68 -11.62 13.96 -0.37
CA ILE A 68 -10.49 14.50 0.40
C ILE A 68 -10.18 13.53 1.54
N LYS A 69 -8.91 13.17 1.71
CA LYS A 69 -8.48 12.32 2.82
C LYS A 69 -8.36 13.13 4.12
N PRO A 70 -8.79 12.57 5.26
CA PRO A 70 -8.44 13.08 6.58
C PRO A 70 -6.92 13.17 6.81
N ARG A 71 -6.53 13.80 7.92
CA ARG A 71 -5.12 13.93 8.32
C ARG A 71 -4.43 12.59 8.54
N SER A 72 -5.18 11.58 8.96
CA SER A 72 -4.71 10.22 9.10
C SER A 72 -5.78 9.25 8.62
N ILE A 73 -5.38 8.21 7.89
CA ILE A 73 -6.29 7.20 7.37
C ILE A 73 -5.76 5.78 7.59
N VAL A 74 -6.69 4.84 7.71
CA VAL A 74 -6.43 3.42 7.50
C VAL A 74 -7.03 3.01 6.17
N ASN A 75 -6.24 2.37 5.32
CA ASN A 75 -6.73 1.83 4.05
C ASN A 75 -6.33 0.37 3.88
N GLY A 76 -7.22 -0.35 3.20
CA GLY A 76 -7.01 -1.73 2.82
C GLY A 76 -6.64 -1.86 1.35
N GLN A 77 -6.98 -3.03 0.82
CA GLN A 77 -6.70 -3.43 -0.55
C GLN A 77 -7.59 -2.67 -1.54
N TYR A 78 -6.99 -2.18 -2.62
CA TYR A 78 -7.73 -1.66 -3.76
C TYR A 78 -7.74 -2.69 -4.89
N SER A 79 -8.91 -2.91 -5.48
CA SER A 79 -9.10 -3.75 -6.66
C SER A 79 -8.93 -3.00 -7.98
N MET A 80 -8.75 -1.68 -7.90
CA MET A 80 -8.64 -0.78 -9.05
C MET A 80 -7.62 0.33 -8.79
N VAL A 81 -7.16 0.96 -9.86
CA VAL A 81 -6.32 2.16 -9.80
C VAL A 81 -7.03 3.27 -9.05
N THR A 82 -6.29 3.99 -8.22
CA THR A 82 -6.73 5.24 -7.62
C THR A 82 -5.87 6.37 -8.16
N ASN A 83 -6.47 7.51 -8.50
CA ASN A 83 -5.73 8.69 -8.88
C ASN A 83 -5.61 9.61 -7.67
N ARG A 84 -4.38 9.88 -7.24
CA ARG A 84 -4.08 10.67 -6.05
C ARG A 84 -3.60 12.05 -6.46
N HIS A 85 -4.32 13.06 -6.00
CA HIS A 85 -4.04 14.46 -6.23
C HIS A 85 -3.41 15.04 -4.97
N VAL A 86 -2.15 15.45 -5.10
CA VAL A 86 -1.37 16.03 -4.01
C VAL A 86 -1.51 17.55 -3.98
N GLY A 87 -1.28 18.15 -2.81
CA GLY A 87 -1.16 19.60 -2.68
C GLY A 87 0.20 20.15 -3.14
N ARG A 88 0.39 21.46 -3.00
CA ARG A 88 1.63 22.13 -3.42
C ARG A 88 2.76 21.85 -2.44
N ASP A 89 2.46 21.81 -1.15
CA ASP A 89 3.38 21.35 -0.11
C ASP A 89 2.82 20.06 0.49
N PHE A 90 3.16 18.94 -0.14
CA PHE A 90 2.61 17.64 0.19
C PHE A 90 3.61 16.80 0.98
N MET A 91 3.10 16.05 1.96
CA MET A 91 3.84 14.96 2.59
C MET A 91 2.88 13.86 3.01
N VAL A 92 3.27 12.62 2.76
CA VAL A 92 2.64 11.44 3.34
C VAL A 92 3.70 10.63 4.10
N PHE A 93 3.37 10.30 5.35
CA PHE A 93 4.08 9.29 6.12
C PHE A 93 3.20 8.04 6.15
N GLN A 94 3.64 6.98 5.50
CA GLN A 94 2.91 5.72 5.40
C GLN A 94 3.61 4.61 6.18
N VAL A 95 2.86 3.97 7.07
CA VAL A 95 3.22 2.71 7.70
C VAL A 95 2.61 1.58 6.86
N GLN A 96 3.46 0.79 6.23
CA GLN A 96 3.03 -0.42 5.53
C GLN A 96 3.06 -1.60 6.49
N PHE A 97 1.89 -2.18 6.77
CA PHE A 97 1.80 -3.31 7.68
C PHE A 97 2.28 -4.61 7.03
N GLN A 98 2.79 -5.52 7.85
CA GLN A 98 2.95 -6.92 7.48
C GLN A 98 1.56 -7.52 7.18
N PRO A 99 1.47 -8.55 6.32
CA PRO A 99 0.22 -9.27 6.13
C PRO A 99 -0.37 -9.75 7.47
N GLY A 100 -1.67 -9.55 7.64
CA GLY A 100 -2.43 -9.84 8.86
C GLY A 100 -2.16 -8.90 10.05
N ALA A 101 -1.16 -8.02 10.01
CA ALA A 101 -0.79 -7.23 11.18
C ALA A 101 -1.83 -6.17 11.55
N LEU A 102 -2.49 -5.53 10.59
CA LEU A 102 -3.58 -4.58 10.88
C LEU A 102 -4.73 -5.27 11.63
N TYR A 103 -5.16 -6.44 11.14
CA TYR A 103 -6.16 -7.27 11.82
C TYR A 103 -5.69 -7.69 13.22
N ARG A 104 -4.41 -8.06 13.38
CA ARG A 104 -3.87 -8.40 14.70
C ARG A 104 -3.87 -7.24 15.69
N LEU A 105 -3.57 -6.03 15.24
CA LEU A 105 -3.57 -4.84 16.08
C LEU A 105 -4.99 -4.45 16.49
N THR A 106 -5.94 -4.48 15.55
CA THR A 106 -7.25 -3.84 15.70
C THR A 106 -8.42 -4.79 15.90
N GLY A 107 -8.32 -6.03 15.43
CA GLY A 107 -9.43 -6.97 15.28
C GLY A 107 -10.40 -6.62 14.14
N LEU A 108 -10.15 -5.56 13.38
CA LEU A 108 -11.00 -5.10 12.29
C LEU A 108 -10.88 -6.04 11.08
N PRO A 109 -11.99 -6.67 10.62
CA PRO A 109 -11.98 -7.42 9.38
C PRO A 109 -11.60 -6.49 8.21
N SER A 110 -10.53 -6.80 7.49
CA SER A 110 -10.01 -5.92 6.43
C SER A 110 -10.94 -5.85 5.20
N GLY A 111 -11.98 -6.68 5.16
CA GLY A 111 -13.08 -6.57 4.19
C GLY A 111 -13.77 -5.21 4.24
N GLU A 112 -13.87 -4.59 5.42
CA GLU A 112 -14.44 -3.25 5.61
C GLU A 112 -13.60 -2.14 4.95
N LEU A 113 -12.33 -2.43 4.65
CA LEU A 113 -11.38 -1.49 4.06
C LEU A 113 -11.12 -1.74 2.57
N THR A 114 -11.80 -2.73 1.98
CA THR A 114 -11.60 -3.07 0.56
C THR A 114 -12.20 -2.00 -0.33
N ASN A 115 -11.39 -1.44 -1.23
CA ASN A 115 -11.71 -0.26 -2.05
C ASN A 115 -12.15 0.96 -1.22
N ALA A 116 -11.67 1.08 0.02
CA ALA A 116 -12.04 2.15 0.91
C ALA A 116 -10.84 2.60 1.76
N PHE A 117 -11.03 3.77 2.37
CA PHE A 117 -10.23 4.19 3.51
C PHE A 117 -11.19 4.75 4.55
N VAL A 118 -10.77 4.68 5.80
CA VAL A 118 -11.48 5.25 6.94
C VAL A 118 -10.57 6.22 7.67
N ASP A 119 -11.17 7.18 8.37
CA ASP A 119 -10.43 8.03 9.30
C ASP A 119 -9.74 7.16 10.35
N ALA A 120 -8.45 7.38 10.59
CA ALA A 120 -7.70 6.58 11.53
C ALA A 120 -8.14 6.80 12.98
N GLU A 121 -8.77 7.93 13.31
CA GLU A 121 -9.40 8.16 14.62
C GLU A 121 -10.53 7.16 14.87
N ALA A 122 -11.31 6.79 13.84
CA ALA A 122 -12.40 5.83 13.98
C ALA A 122 -11.89 4.41 14.34
N VAL A 123 -10.63 4.11 14.01
CA VAL A 123 -10.00 2.80 14.28
C VAL A 123 -9.17 2.82 15.57
N PHE A 124 -8.41 3.90 15.79
CA PHE A 124 -7.44 3.99 16.89
C PHE A 124 -7.86 4.94 18.01
N SER A 125 -9.08 5.47 17.96
CA SER A 125 -9.67 6.39 18.94
C SER A 125 -8.87 7.68 19.13
N SER A 126 -9.08 8.37 20.26
CA SER A 126 -8.47 9.67 20.58
C SER A 126 -6.94 9.67 20.65
N GLU A 127 -6.30 8.50 20.72
CA GLU A 127 -4.83 8.43 20.64
C GLU A 127 -4.32 8.88 19.28
N MET A 128 -5.11 8.72 18.21
CA MET A 128 -4.75 9.21 16.88
C MET A 128 -4.61 10.73 16.85
N ASN A 129 -5.51 11.47 17.50
CA ASN A 129 -5.46 12.93 17.56
C ASN A 129 -4.17 13.44 18.20
N ARG A 130 -3.69 12.75 19.26
CA ARG A 130 -2.41 13.10 19.90
C ARG A 130 -1.23 12.88 18.98
N VAL A 131 -1.28 11.84 18.14
CA VAL A 131 -0.24 11.58 17.13
C VAL A 131 -0.27 12.66 16.06
N ASP A 132 -1.44 12.97 15.50
CA ASP A 132 -1.61 14.00 14.48
C ASP A 132 -1.20 15.40 14.98
N GLU A 133 -1.45 15.70 16.25
CA GLU A 133 -0.99 16.92 16.92
C GLU A 133 0.55 16.94 17.04
N ARG A 134 1.16 15.88 17.58
CA ARG A 134 2.63 15.76 17.69
C ARG A 134 3.31 15.88 16.33
N LEU A 135 2.76 15.23 15.30
CA LEU A 135 3.28 15.31 13.93
C LEU A 135 3.23 16.73 13.35
N SER A 136 2.22 17.53 13.74
CA SER A 136 2.09 18.92 13.27
C SER A 136 3.17 19.86 13.83
N TYR A 137 3.79 19.50 14.95
CA TYR A 137 4.88 20.27 15.56
C TYR A 137 6.28 19.84 15.07
N CYS A 138 6.38 18.70 14.38
CA CYS A 138 7.64 18.21 13.84
C CYS A 138 8.16 19.13 12.73
N ARG A 139 9.45 19.50 12.80
CA ARG A 139 10.10 20.33 11.78
C ARG A 139 10.70 19.50 10.66
N HIS A 140 11.05 18.25 10.96
CA HIS A 140 11.69 17.35 10.02
C HIS A 140 11.08 15.96 10.10
N TYR A 141 11.02 15.25 8.97
CA TYR A 141 10.39 13.92 8.91
C TYR A 141 11.08 12.87 9.79
N THR A 142 12.36 13.09 10.15
CA THR A 142 13.08 12.23 11.09
C THR A 142 12.51 12.28 12.50
N GLU A 143 11.94 13.40 12.92
CA GLU A 143 11.22 13.52 14.20
C GLU A 143 9.89 12.77 14.14
N MET A 144 9.22 12.82 12.98
CA MET A 144 7.96 12.11 12.75
C MET A 144 8.12 10.60 12.88
N ILE A 145 9.28 10.04 12.49
CA ILE A 145 9.58 8.61 12.65
C ILE A 145 9.45 8.21 14.12
N THR A 146 10.07 8.95 15.03
CA THR A 146 10.00 8.66 16.47
C THR A 146 8.54 8.72 16.95
N VAL A 147 7.79 9.74 16.56
CA VAL A 147 6.37 9.89 16.94
C VAL A 147 5.52 8.70 16.46
N VAL A 148 5.68 8.31 15.20
CA VAL A 148 4.92 7.20 14.60
C VAL A 148 5.34 5.87 15.22
N GLU A 149 6.63 5.62 15.43
CA GLU A 149 7.09 4.37 16.02
C GLU A 149 6.69 4.23 17.50
N ASP A 150 6.72 5.30 18.29
CA ASP A 150 6.18 5.31 19.67
C ASP A 150 4.71 4.87 19.68
N PHE A 151 3.93 5.43 18.75
CA PHE A 151 2.52 5.07 18.61
C PHE A 151 2.34 3.61 18.17
N LEU A 152 3.15 3.12 17.24
CA LEU A 152 3.10 1.72 16.82
C LEU A 152 3.46 0.77 17.96
N LEU A 153 4.45 1.10 18.80
CA LEU A 153 4.79 0.32 20.00
C LEU A 153 3.63 0.31 20.99
N TYR A 154 2.96 1.45 21.18
CA TYR A 154 1.73 1.53 21.97
C TYR A 154 0.64 0.59 21.40
N LEU A 155 0.40 0.61 20.09
CA LEU A 155 -0.57 -0.31 19.46
C LEU A 155 -0.18 -1.78 19.64
N VAL A 156 1.10 -2.12 19.47
CA VAL A 156 1.61 -3.49 19.68
C VAL A 156 1.37 -3.97 21.11
N SER A 157 1.59 -3.10 22.11
CA SER A 157 1.33 -3.42 23.52
C SER A 157 -0.14 -3.73 23.84
N ARG A 158 -1.05 -3.29 22.94
CA ARG A 158 -2.51 -3.43 23.06
C ARG A 158 -3.14 -4.26 21.96
N ALA A 159 -2.33 -4.98 21.19
CA ALA A 159 -2.79 -5.76 20.05
C ALA A 159 -3.93 -6.71 20.45
N ARG A 160 -5.04 -6.71 19.70
CA ARG A 160 -6.16 -7.64 19.93
C ARG A 160 -5.74 -9.10 19.78
N HIS A 161 -4.81 -9.38 18.87
CA HIS A 161 -4.24 -10.69 18.63
C HIS A 161 -2.70 -10.60 18.64
N PRO A 162 -2.06 -10.66 19.82
CA PRO A 162 -0.62 -10.39 19.97
C PRO A 162 0.25 -11.47 19.34
N HIS A 163 -0.25 -12.70 19.17
CA HIS A 163 0.50 -13.81 18.60
C HIS A 163 0.34 -13.89 17.08
N LEU A 164 1.42 -14.30 16.41
CA LEU A 164 1.45 -14.50 14.98
C LEU A 164 0.74 -15.82 14.63
N HIS A 165 -0.26 -15.76 13.76
CA HIS A 165 -0.99 -16.93 13.31
C HIS A 165 -0.27 -17.58 12.11
N PRO A 166 -0.26 -18.92 11.95
CA PRO A 166 0.39 -19.57 10.81
C PRO A 166 -0.01 -19.00 9.45
N ILE A 167 -1.26 -18.57 9.31
CA ILE A 167 -1.77 -17.91 8.11
C ILE A 167 -1.02 -16.61 7.78
N ASP A 168 -0.58 -15.83 8.77
CA ASP A 168 0.12 -14.57 8.54
C ASP A 168 1.47 -14.84 7.86
N ARG A 169 2.14 -15.95 8.23
CA ARG A 169 3.36 -16.42 7.55
C ARG A 169 3.09 -16.90 6.14
N ALA A 170 2.00 -17.66 5.95
CA ALA A 170 1.60 -18.14 4.63
C ALA A 170 1.26 -16.97 3.69
N THR A 171 0.58 -15.93 4.18
CA THR A 171 0.29 -14.72 3.41
C THR A 171 1.55 -13.91 3.10
N ARG A 172 2.50 -13.82 4.04
CA ARG A 172 3.81 -13.21 3.76
C ARG A 172 4.57 -13.96 2.66
N TYR A 173 4.57 -15.29 2.70
CA TYR A 173 5.16 -16.11 1.65
C TYR A 173 4.49 -15.85 0.30
N LEU A 174 3.15 -15.79 0.27
CA LEU A 174 2.39 -15.50 -0.94
C LEU A 174 2.70 -14.12 -1.53
N LEU A 175 2.85 -13.11 -0.66
CA LEU A 175 3.22 -11.74 -1.05
C LEU A 175 4.61 -11.68 -1.69
N GLU A 176 5.59 -12.36 -1.09
CA GLU A 176 6.98 -12.34 -1.56
C GLU A 176 7.14 -13.13 -2.87
N ARG A 177 6.37 -14.20 -3.05
CA ARG A 177 6.49 -15.14 -4.17
C ARG A 177 5.14 -15.43 -4.82
N PRO A 178 4.47 -14.43 -5.40
CA PRO A 178 3.14 -14.61 -5.96
C PRO A 178 3.19 -15.59 -7.13
N GLY A 179 2.34 -16.63 -7.09
CA GLY A 179 2.25 -17.65 -8.15
C GLY A 179 3.27 -18.79 -8.05
N SER A 180 4.12 -18.83 -7.02
CA SER A 180 5.11 -19.89 -6.82
C SER A 180 4.56 -21.20 -6.23
N VAL A 181 3.42 -21.14 -5.54
CA VAL A 181 2.83 -22.25 -4.79
C VAL A 181 1.31 -22.27 -4.93
N SER A 182 0.70 -23.45 -4.78
CA SER A 182 -0.76 -23.57 -4.76
C SER A 182 -1.35 -23.04 -3.44
N LEU A 183 -2.62 -22.62 -3.48
CA LEU A 183 -3.35 -22.23 -2.28
C LEU A 183 -3.54 -23.40 -1.32
N ASP A 184 -3.65 -24.62 -1.85
CA ASP A 184 -3.77 -25.85 -1.05
C ASP A 184 -2.50 -26.07 -0.23
N TRP A 185 -1.33 -25.93 -0.86
CA TRP A 185 -0.06 -26.02 -0.15
C TRP A 185 0.07 -24.96 0.94
N LEU A 186 -0.36 -23.72 0.68
CA LEU A 186 -0.36 -22.65 1.68
C LEU A 186 -1.31 -22.94 2.87
N ALA A 187 -2.47 -23.54 2.59
CA ALA A 187 -3.40 -23.97 3.62
C ALA A 187 -2.79 -25.07 4.49
N ASP A 188 -2.13 -26.06 3.87
CA ASP A 188 -1.41 -27.14 4.55
C ASP A 188 -0.26 -26.58 5.42
N GLN A 189 0.54 -25.63 4.91
CA GLN A 189 1.58 -24.98 5.70
C GLN A 189 1.05 -24.18 6.89
N ALA A 190 -0.20 -23.71 6.81
CA ALA A 190 -0.88 -23.04 7.90
C ALA A 190 -1.59 -24.03 8.87
N CYS A 191 -1.54 -25.33 8.59
CA CYS A 191 -2.31 -26.38 9.28
C CYS A 191 -3.82 -26.09 9.27
N LEU A 192 -4.35 -25.58 8.15
CA LEU A 192 -5.75 -25.25 7.97
C LEU A 192 -6.34 -26.02 6.80
N SER A 193 -7.62 -26.39 6.92
CA SER A 193 -8.39 -26.75 5.72
C SER A 193 -8.48 -25.56 4.75
N GLN A 194 -8.70 -25.83 3.47
CA GLN A 194 -8.84 -24.78 2.45
C GLN A 194 -9.92 -23.74 2.81
N TRP A 195 -11.04 -24.19 3.38
CA TRP A 195 -12.13 -23.30 3.78
C TRP A 195 -11.75 -22.42 4.97
N GLN A 196 -11.09 -22.99 5.99
CA GLN A 196 -10.59 -22.21 7.13
C GLN A 196 -9.52 -21.21 6.69
N PHE A 197 -8.61 -21.62 5.81
CA PHE A 197 -7.58 -20.75 5.24
C PHE A 197 -8.23 -19.58 4.51
N TYR A 198 -9.15 -19.85 3.59
CA TYR A 198 -9.85 -18.82 2.83
C TYR A 198 -10.53 -17.80 3.75
N ARG A 199 -11.32 -18.26 4.72
CA ARG A 199 -12.05 -17.36 5.65
C ARG A 199 -11.08 -16.51 6.47
N CYS A 200 -10.11 -17.15 7.12
CA CYS A 200 -9.12 -16.44 7.94
C CYS A 200 -8.28 -15.45 7.12
N PHE A 201 -8.04 -15.74 5.83
CA PHE A 201 -7.34 -14.86 4.92
C PHE A 201 -8.17 -13.62 4.60
N VAL A 202 -9.44 -13.82 4.22
CA VAL A 202 -10.35 -12.72 3.88
C VAL A 202 -10.57 -11.80 5.09
N ASP A 203 -10.66 -12.34 6.31
CA ASP A 203 -10.76 -11.50 7.52
C ASP A 203 -9.53 -10.59 7.69
N ARG A 204 -8.35 -11.08 7.31
CA ARG A 204 -7.06 -10.37 7.49
C ARG A 204 -6.69 -9.42 6.36
N GLU A 205 -7.05 -9.77 5.14
CA GLU A 205 -6.62 -9.05 3.94
C GLU A 205 -7.79 -8.42 3.16
N GLY A 206 -9.03 -8.73 3.51
CA GLY A 206 -10.24 -8.19 2.88
C GLY A 206 -10.56 -8.75 1.49
N VAL A 207 -9.61 -9.45 0.87
CA VAL A 207 -9.75 -10.03 -0.47
C VAL A 207 -9.37 -11.51 -0.48
N SER A 208 -9.79 -12.24 -1.51
CA SER A 208 -9.42 -13.65 -1.64
C SER A 208 -7.91 -13.85 -1.82
N PRO A 209 -7.34 -15.00 -1.38
CA PRO A 209 -5.93 -15.32 -1.59
C PRO A 209 -5.48 -15.24 -3.05
N LYS A 210 -6.33 -15.72 -3.97
CA LYS A 210 -6.05 -15.69 -5.41
C LYS A 210 -5.98 -14.26 -5.93
N PHE A 211 -6.87 -13.38 -5.47
CA PHE A 211 -6.88 -11.97 -5.86
C PHE A 211 -5.67 -11.23 -5.30
N TYR A 212 -5.35 -11.46 -4.02
CA TYR A 212 -4.16 -10.91 -3.37
C TYR A 212 -2.87 -11.28 -4.11
N ALA A 213 -2.73 -12.55 -4.50
CA ALA A 213 -1.59 -13.01 -5.31
C ALA A 213 -1.47 -12.29 -6.66
N ARG A 214 -2.61 -12.04 -7.33
CA ARG A 214 -2.63 -11.28 -8.59
C ARG A 214 -2.19 -9.84 -8.39
N ILE A 215 -2.66 -9.16 -7.34
CA ILE A 215 -2.23 -7.79 -7.01
C ILE A 215 -0.73 -7.77 -6.70
N ALA A 216 -0.23 -8.69 -5.88
CA ALA A 216 1.20 -8.78 -5.56
C ALA A 216 2.06 -8.97 -6.82
N ARG A 217 1.65 -9.89 -7.71
CA ARG A 217 2.32 -10.10 -9.00
C ARG A 217 2.26 -8.87 -9.91
N PHE A 218 1.13 -8.16 -9.94
CA PHE A 218 0.97 -6.93 -10.69
C PHE A 218 1.88 -5.81 -10.17
N GLU A 219 1.98 -5.65 -8.84
CA GLU A 219 2.90 -4.71 -8.22
C GLU A 219 4.36 -5.03 -8.59
N GLN A 220 4.75 -6.32 -8.55
CA GLN A 220 6.08 -6.76 -8.97
C GLN A 220 6.34 -6.45 -10.46
N ALA A 221 5.34 -6.57 -11.33
CA ALA A 221 5.47 -6.22 -12.75
C ALA A 221 5.74 -4.73 -12.96
N MET A 222 5.04 -3.86 -12.23
CA MET A 222 5.28 -2.42 -12.26
C MET A 222 6.66 -2.05 -11.74
N LYS A 223 7.07 -2.63 -10.61
CA LYS A 223 8.39 -2.42 -10.00
C LYS A 223 9.52 -2.89 -10.92
N LEU A 224 9.42 -4.10 -11.46
CA LEU A 224 10.39 -4.65 -12.41
C LEU A 224 10.50 -3.78 -13.66
N LYS A 225 9.39 -3.28 -14.19
CA LYS A 225 9.42 -2.37 -15.34
C LYS A 225 10.05 -1.02 -15.01
N ASN A 226 9.86 -0.50 -13.80
CA ASN A 226 10.51 0.74 -13.35
C ASN A 226 12.01 0.57 -13.13
N THR A 227 12.44 -0.58 -12.60
CA THR A 227 13.85 -0.93 -12.39
C THR A 227 14.56 -1.28 -13.71
N CYS A 228 13.85 -1.88 -14.66
CA CYS A 228 14.38 -2.26 -15.97
C CYS A 228 13.50 -1.66 -17.10
N PRO A 229 13.62 -0.35 -17.39
CA PRO A 229 12.75 0.34 -18.35
C PRO A 229 12.79 -0.25 -19.77
N ASP A 230 13.92 -0.80 -20.19
CA ASP A 230 14.11 -1.35 -21.54
C ASP A 230 13.53 -2.77 -21.69
N LYS A 231 13.20 -3.46 -20.59
CA LYS A 231 12.68 -4.82 -20.61
C LYS A 231 11.27 -4.83 -21.21
N ASP A 232 11.03 -5.64 -22.23
CA ASP A 232 9.71 -5.74 -22.84
C ASP A 232 8.70 -6.44 -21.91
N TRP A 233 7.40 -6.19 -22.14
CA TRP A 233 6.35 -6.72 -21.28
C TRP A 233 6.16 -8.23 -21.36
N LEU A 234 6.55 -8.90 -22.46
CA LEU A 234 6.50 -10.35 -22.54
C LEU A 234 7.57 -10.95 -21.62
N SER A 235 8.79 -10.43 -21.64
CA SER A 235 9.86 -10.82 -20.72
C SER A 235 9.47 -10.60 -19.25
N VAL A 236 8.85 -9.45 -18.93
CA VAL A 236 8.30 -9.19 -17.58
C VAL A 236 7.21 -10.20 -17.22
N ALA A 237 6.30 -10.53 -18.14
CA ALA A 237 5.23 -11.49 -17.90
C ALA A 237 5.79 -12.88 -17.56
N LEU A 238 6.71 -13.40 -18.37
CA LEU A 238 7.28 -14.73 -18.20
C LEU A 238 8.09 -14.85 -16.90
N GLU A 239 8.88 -13.84 -16.55
CA GLU A 239 9.69 -13.83 -15.32
C GLU A 239 8.82 -13.86 -14.05
N LEU A 240 7.66 -13.21 -14.09
CA LEU A 240 6.75 -13.15 -12.94
C LEU A 240 5.69 -14.25 -12.95
N GLY A 241 5.85 -15.29 -13.78
CA GLY A 241 4.96 -16.45 -13.79
C GLY A 241 3.57 -16.16 -14.35
N TYR A 242 3.44 -15.19 -15.26
CA TYR A 242 2.28 -15.16 -16.14
C TYR A 242 2.40 -16.27 -17.19
N HIS A 243 1.26 -16.85 -17.57
CA HIS A 243 1.22 -17.86 -18.63
C HIS A 243 1.68 -17.28 -19.98
N ASP A 244 1.27 -16.04 -20.28
CA ASP A 244 1.63 -15.31 -21.48
C ASP A 244 1.39 -13.79 -21.29
N TYR A 245 1.75 -13.01 -22.32
CA TYR A 245 1.50 -11.57 -22.34
C TYR A 245 0.02 -11.19 -22.25
N GLN A 246 -0.91 -12.00 -22.79
CA GLN A 246 -2.34 -11.68 -22.77
C GLN A 246 -2.91 -11.74 -21.34
N HIS A 247 -2.42 -12.66 -20.51
CA HIS A 247 -2.76 -12.72 -19.08
C HIS A 247 -2.26 -11.48 -18.33
N LEU A 248 -1.05 -10.99 -18.64
CA LEU A 248 -0.57 -9.72 -18.09
C LEU A 248 -1.44 -8.55 -18.54
N VAL A 249 -1.76 -8.45 -19.84
CA VAL A 249 -2.64 -7.39 -20.37
C VAL A 249 -4.03 -7.43 -19.72
N ARG A 250 -4.56 -8.63 -19.43
CA ARG A 250 -5.84 -8.79 -18.74
C ARG A 250 -5.79 -8.20 -17.32
N ASP A 251 -4.74 -8.49 -16.55
CA ASP A 251 -4.54 -7.91 -15.21
C ASP A 251 -4.43 -6.37 -15.30
N PHE A 252 -3.69 -5.83 -16.27
CA PHE A 252 -3.63 -4.37 -16.51
C PHE A 252 -5.00 -3.76 -16.81
N ARG A 253 -5.79 -4.38 -17.69
CA ARG A 253 -7.13 -3.89 -18.03
C ARG A 253 -8.08 -3.97 -16.85
N GLU A 254 -8.04 -5.04 -16.06
CA GLU A 254 -8.90 -5.21 -14.90
C GLU A 254 -8.57 -4.19 -13.80
N PHE A 255 -7.28 -4.01 -13.49
CA PHE A 255 -6.85 -3.15 -12.40
C PHE A 255 -6.78 -1.67 -12.77
N THR A 256 -6.50 -1.33 -14.03
CA THR A 256 -6.20 0.05 -14.42
C THR A 256 -7.04 0.58 -15.56
N THR A 257 -7.91 -0.26 -16.14
CA THR A 257 -8.66 -0.01 -17.40
C THR A 257 -7.80 0.35 -18.62
N LEU A 258 -6.48 0.23 -18.51
CA LEU A 258 -5.50 0.59 -19.53
C LEU A 258 -4.67 -0.62 -19.95
N THR A 259 -4.01 -0.51 -21.09
CA THR A 259 -2.97 -1.46 -21.51
C THR A 259 -1.66 -1.17 -20.77
N PRO A 260 -0.69 -2.10 -20.74
CA PRO A 260 0.57 -1.90 -20.03
C PRO A 260 1.31 -0.61 -20.43
N ASN A 261 1.45 -0.36 -21.73
CA ASN A 261 2.11 0.85 -22.22
C ASN A 261 1.32 2.14 -21.94
N ALA A 262 -0.01 2.10 -22.06
CA ALA A 262 -0.84 3.26 -21.75
C ALA A 262 -0.78 3.62 -20.26
N PHE A 263 -0.78 2.62 -19.38
CA PHE A 263 -0.62 2.83 -17.95
C PHE A 263 0.79 3.35 -17.60
N LEU A 264 1.84 2.81 -18.22
CA LEU A 264 3.21 3.28 -18.02
C LEU A 264 3.38 4.76 -18.44
N LEU A 265 2.77 5.18 -19.55
CA LEU A 265 2.75 6.60 -19.97
C LEU A 265 1.99 7.51 -18.99
N ARG A 266 1.01 6.97 -18.26
CA ARG A 266 0.28 7.69 -17.21
C ARG A 266 1.12 7.78 -15.94
N ASP A 267 1.72 6.68 -15.49
CA ASP A 267 2.64 6.67 -14.35
C ASP A 267 3.90 7.53 -14.58
N GLY A 268 4.34 7.65 -15.82
CA GLY A 268 5.43 8.57 -16.20
C GLY A 268 5.14 10.05 -15.89
N ARG A 269 3.89 10.41 -15.57
CA ARG A 269 3.46 11.76 -15.17
C ARG A 269 3.20 11.91 -13.67
N SER A 270 3.54 10.89 -12.88
CA SER A 270 3.37 10.91 -11.43
C SER A 270 4.26 11.98 -10.77
N PRO A 271 3.87 12.53 -9.59
CA PRO A 271 4.65 13.52 -8.84
C PRO A 271 6.13 13.20 -8.73
N GLU A 272 6.48 11.99 -8.30
CA GLU A 272 7.85 11.51 -8.10
C GLU A 272 8.70 11.52 -9.38
N ARG A 273 8.08 11.33 -10.55
CA ARG A 273 8.78 11.39 -11.84
C ARG A 273 9.32 12.78 -12.14
N THR A 274 8.63 13.81 -11.65
CA THR A 274 9.09 15.21 -11.74
C THR A 274 10.40 15.43 -10.98
N PHE A 275 10.69 14.58 -9.99
CA PHE A 275 11.92 14.59 -9.20
C PHE A 275 12.94 13.53 -9.66
N GLY A 276 12.70 12.88 -10.81
CA GLY A 276 13.58 11.82 -11.33
C GLY A 276 13.50 10.51 -10.55
N VAL A 277 12.48 10.32 -9.71
CA VAL A 277 12.28 9.12 -8.91
C VAL A 277 11.24 8.23 -9.54
N ALA A 278 11.51 6.93 -9.56
CA ALA A 278 10.57 5.88 -9.95
C ALA A 278 10.34 4.96 -8.75
N GLU A 279 9.12 4.45 -8.60
CA GLU A 279 8.85 3.43 -7.58
C GLU A 279 9.36 2.06 -8.04
N THR A 280 10.49 1.64 -7.49
CA THR A 280 11.15 0.35 -7.75
C THR A 280 10.84 -0.71 -6.71
#